data_AF-A0A7Y6A8K5-F1
#
_entry.id   AF-A0A7Y6A8K5-F1
#
_cell.length_a   1.000
_cell.length_b   1.000
_cell.length_c   1.000
_cell.angle_alpha   90.00
_cell.angle_beta   90.00
_cell.angle_gamma   90.00
#
_symmetry.space_group_name_H-M   'P 1'
#
loop_
_entity.id
_entity.type
_entity.pdbx_description
1 polymer ?
#
loop_
_entity_poly.entity_id
_entity_poly.type
_entity_poly.pdbx_seq_one_letter_code
_entity_poly.pdbx_strand_id
1 'polypeptide(L)'
;MGSPIVVTFATIQDAAGQIRSINGDIRSRLDDLKRQVDAVASTWEGQAQSEYAIRQGKWTEAQTALCNLLEQVATALVQTAEVYQQTESANAKMWT
;
A
#
# COMPACT_ATOMS: atom_id res chain seq x y z
N MET A 1 -16.91 -21.61 -22.14
CA MET A 1 -17.46 -20.83 -21.00
C MET A 1 -16.34 -20.73 -19.98
N GLY A 2 -15.80 -19.53 -19.72
CA GLY A 2 -14.74 -19.36 -18.71
C GLY A 2 -15.29 -19.67 -17.32
N SER A 3 -14.54 -20.40 -16.50
CA SER A 3 -14.98 -20.76 -15.15
C SER A 3 -15.05 -19.51 -14.27
N PRO A 4 -16.12 -19.32 -13.45
CA PRO A 4 -16.28 -18.16 -12.55
C PRO A 4 -15.05 -17.88 -11.68
N ILE A 5 -14.29 -18.92 -11.33
CA ILE A 5 -13.06 -18.87 -10.54
C ILE A 5 -11.99 -17.98 -11.21
N VAL A 6 -11.83 -18.09 -12.53
CA VAL A 6 -10.83 -17.34 -13.29
C VAL A 6 -11.16 -15.85 -13.29
N VAL A 7 -12.45 -15.50 -13.35
CA VAL A 7 -12.92 -14.11 -13.33
C VAL A 7 -12.70 -13.49 -11.94
N THR A 8 -13.02 -14.22 -10.87
CA THR A 8 -12.82 -13.74 -9.49
C THR A 8 -11.33 -13.55 -9.17
N PHE A 9 -10.46 -14.46 -9.61
CA PHE A 9 -9.02 -14.32 -9.44
C PHE A 9 -8.46 -13.09 -10.15
N ALA A 10 -8.84 -12.88 -11.43
CA ALA A 10 -8.45 -11.70 -12.18
C ALA A 10 -8.90 -10.40 -11.48
N THR A 11 -10.11 -10.39 -10.94
CA THR A 11 -10.65 -9.23 -10.20
C THR A 11 -9.83 -8.92 -8.94
N ILE A 12 -9.37 -9.94 -8.22
CA ILE A 12 -8.54 -9.75 -7.02
C ILE A 12 -7.14 -9.24 -7.38
N GLN A 13 -6.54 -9.75 -8.47
CA GLN A 13 -5.26 -9.23 -8.97
C GLN A 13 -5.38 -7.75 -9.38
N ASP A 14 -6.46 -7.39 -10.08
CA ASP A 14 -6.72 -6.00 -10.48
C ASP A 14 -6.88 -5.10 -9.24
N ALA A 15 -7.62 -5.55 -8.23
CA ALA A 15 -7.79 -4.81 -6.97
C ALA A 15 -6.45 -4.61 -6.23
N ALA A 16 -5.61 -5.64 -6.17
CA ALA A 16 -4.28 -5.53 -5.57
C ALA A 16 -3.38 -4.56 -6.36
N GLY A 17 -3.45 -4.58 -7.70
CA GLY A 17 -2.78 -3.62 -8.57
C GLY A 17 -3.23 -2.18 -8.32
N GLN A 18 -4.54 -1.96 -8.19
CA GLN A 18 -5.10 -0.65 -7.85
C GLN A 18 -4.61 -0.15 -6.49
N ILE A 19 -4.56 -1.01 -5.47
CA ILE A 19 -4.06 -0.65 -4.14
C ILE A 19 -2.59 -0.22 -4.21
N ARG A 20 -1.75 -0.94 -4.96
CA ARG A 20 -0.35 -0.54 -5.16
C ARG A 20 -0.22 0.79 -5.88
N SER A 21 -1.06 1.04 -6.89
CA SER A 21 -1.09 2.34 -7.58
C SER A 21 -1.47 3.47 -6.62
N ILE A 22 -2.54 3.29 -5.84
CA ILE A 22 -2.98 4.25 -4.82
C ILE A 22 -1.89 4.47 -3.77
N ASN A 23 -1.18 3.41 -3.35
CA ASN A 23 -0.06 3.51 -2.42
C ASN A 23 1.07 4.40 -2.99
N GLY A 24 1.39 4.24 -4.27
CA GLY A 24 2.34 5.10 -4.99
C GLY A 24 1.90 6.57 -5.01
N ASP A 25 0.63 6.82 -5.31
CA ASP A 25 0.05 8.17 -5.34
C ASP A 25 0.07 8.83 -3.94
N ILE A 26 -0.29 8.07 -2.90
CA ILE A 26 -0.24 8.52 -1.50
C ILE A 26 1.19 8.90 -1.14
N ARG A 27 2.16 8.04 -1.46
CA ARG A 27 3.58 8.31 -1.19
C ARG A 27 4.05 9.60 -1.86
N SER A 28 3.73 9.80 -3.14
CA SER A 28 4.08 11.03 -3.86
C SER A 28 3.48 12.27 -3.21
N ARG A 29 2.19 12.22 -2.82
CA ARG A 29 1.51 13.36 -2.17
C ARG A 29 2.09 13.68 -0.81
N LEU A 30 2.46 12.66 -0.03
CA LEU A 30 3.11 12.83 1.27
C LEU A 30 4.51 13.41 1.12
N ASP A 31 5.27 12.99 0.11
CA ASP A 31 6.60 13.53 -0.20
C ASP A 31 6.51 15.01 -0.64
N ASP A 32 5.51 15.37 -1.45
CA ASP A 32 5.30 16.76 -1.88
C ASP A 32 4.86 17.66 -0.72
N LEU A 33 3.98 17.17 0.16
CA LEU A 33 3.59 17.89 1.37
C LEU A 33 4.81 18.07 2.29
N LYS A 34 5.63 17.04 2.46
CA LYS A 34 6.87 17.13 3.22
C LYS A 34 7.80 18.21 2.68
N ARG A 35 8.01 18.28 1.36
CA ARG A 35 8.85 19.33 0.73
C ARG A 35 8.34 20.74 1.00
N GLN A 36 7.02 20.94 0.94
CA GLN A 36 6.42 22.24 1.23
C GLN A 36 6.64 22.63 2.70
N VAL A 37 6.49 21.67 3.60
CA VAL A 37 6.73 21.88 5.03
C VAL A 37 8.22 22.16 5.30
N ASP A 38 9.15 21.42 4.66
CA ASP A 38 10.59 21.66 4.76
C ASP A 38 10.96 23.08 4.29
N ALA A 39 10.34 23.57 3.22
CA ALA A 39 10.57 24.92 2.71
C ALA A 39 10.14 26.00 3.72
N VAL A 40 8.98 25.82 4.36
CA VAL A 40 8.52 26.74 5.42
C VAL A 40 9.41 26.64 6.66
N ALA A 41 9.79 25.43 7.06
CA ALA A 41 10.64 25.19 8.23
C ALA A 41 12.04 25.79 8.08
N SER A 42 12.54 25.95 6.86
CA SER A 42 13.83 26.62 6.59
C SER A 42 13.88 28.08 7.06
N THR A 43 12.71 28.70 7.27
CA THR A 43 12.60 30.09 7.76
C THR A 43 12.56 30.20 9.28
N TRP A 44 12.54 29.07 10.01
CA TRP A 44 12.44 29.04 11.47
C TRP A 44 13.83 28.99 12.13
N GLU A 45 14.13 29.92 13.04
CA GLU A 45 15.43 29.99 13.74
C GLU A 45 15.42 29.31 15.12
N GLY A 46 16.59 28.75 15.51
CA GLY A 46 16.96 28.40 16.89
C GLY A 46 16.18 27.23 17.51
N GLN A 47 15.17 27.52 18.32
CA GLN A 47 14.42 26.51 19.09
C GLN A 47 13.42 25.73 18.22
N ALA A 48 12.86 26.39 17.20
CA ALA A 48 11.87 25.79 16.31
C ALA A 48 12.48 24.71 15.40
N GLN A 49 13.79 24.77 15.15
CA GLN A 49 14.50 23.80 14.31
C GLN A 49 14.62 22.42 14.98
N SER A 50 14.83 22.38 16.30
CA SER A 50 14.87 21.13 17.08
C SER A 50 13.50 20.45 17.13
N GLU A 51 12.45 21.23 17.40
CA GLU A 51 11.06 20.73 17.40
C GLU A 51 10.62 20.25 16.01
N TYR A 52 11.09 20.94 14.97
CA TYR A 52 10.86 20.53 13.59
C TYR A 52 11.47 19.17 13.28
N ALA A 53 12.74 18.94 13.65
CA ALA A 53 13.41 17.66 13.43
C ALA A 53 12.66 16.48 14.08
N ILE A 54 12.13 16.68 15.30
CA ILE A 54 11.31 15.67 15.99
C ILE A 54 10.02 15.39 15.21
N ARG A 55 9.32 16.45 14.76
CA ARG A 55 8.08 16.32 13.98
C ARG A 55 8.32 15.66 12.62
N GLN A 56 9.43 15.98 11.96
CA GLN A 56 9.85 15.36 10.70
C GLN A 56 10.12 13.86 10.88
N GLY A 57 10.74 13.47 12.00
CA GLY A 57 10.92 12.06 12.34
C GLY A 57 9.58 11.32 12.45
N LYS A 58 8.65 11.86 13.26
CA LYS A 58 7.30 11.27 13.42
C LYS A 58 6.52 11.23 12.11
N TRP A 59 6.66 12.25 11.27
CA TRP A 59 6.06 12.27 9.93
C TRP A 59 6.57 11.11 9.07
N THR A 60 7.89 10.97 8.99
CA THR A 60 8.54 9.93 8.17
C THR A 60 8.17 8.53 8.65
N GLU A 61 8.09 8.35 9.97
CA GLU A 61 7.63 7.11 10.60
C GLU A 61 6.18 6.78 10.23
N ALA A 62 5.27 7.76 10.38
CA ALA A 62 3.85 7.58 10.06
C ALA A 62 3.62 7.32 8.56
N GLN A 63 4.32 8.03 7.68
CA GLN A 63 4.30 7.79 6.23
C GLN A 63 4.74 6.37 5.90
N THR A 64 5.85 5.93 6.48
CA THR A 64 6.40 4.59 6.24
C THR A 64 5.43 3.52 6.74
N ALA A 65 4.86 3.69 7.93
CA ALA A 65 3.86 2.78 8.48
C ALA A 65 2.62 2.66 7.59
N LEU A 66 2.10 3.78 7.07
CA LEU A 66 0.96 3.77 6.15
C LEU A 66 1.29 3.03 4.84
N CYS A 67 2.43 3.35 4.22
CA CYS A 67 2.83 2.70 2.97
C CYS A 67 3.01 1.19 3.14
N ASN A 68 3.60 0.78 4.27
CA ASN A 68 3.80 -0.62 4.61
C ASN A 68 2.48 -1.34 4.88
N LEU A 69 1.51 -0.69 5.53
CA LEU A 69 0.19 -1.27 5.77
C LEU A 69 -0.53 -1.51 4.44
N LEU A 70 -0.51 -0.54 3.52
CA LEU A 70 -1.14 -0.68 2.22
C LEU A 70 -0.52 -1.81 1.38
N GLU A 71 0.81 -1.95 1.43
CA GLU A 71 1.49 -3.07 0.76
C GLU A 71 1.14 -4.43 1.38
N GLN A 72 1.00 -4.49 2.71
CA GLN A 72 0.53 -5.70 3.40
C GLN A 72 -0.88 -6.07 2.98
N VAL A 73 -1.79 -5.10 2.86
CA VAL A 73 -3.15 -5.33 2.37
C VAL A 73 -3.15 -5.84 0.94
N ALA A 74 -2.37 -5.22 0.04
CA ALA A 74 -2.23 -5.70 -1.34
C ALA A 74 -1.69 -7.13 -1.40
N THR A 75 -0.69 -7.44 -0.58
CA THR A 75 -0.09 -8.79 -0.51
C THR A 75 -1.08 -9.82 0.03
N ALA A 76 -1.81 -9.50 1.10
CA ALA A 76 -2.81 -10.39 1.69
C ALA A 76 -3.94 -10.71 0.71
N LEU A 77 -4.36 -9.75 -0.12
CA LEU A 77 -5.36 -9.97 -1.16
C LEU A 77 -4.87 -10.98 -2.22
N VAL A 78 -3.63 -10.83 -2.69
CA VAL A 78 -3.04 -11.76 -3.67
C VAL A 78 -2.88 -13.17 -3.07
N GLN A 79 -2.35 -13.28 -1.86
CA GLN A 79 -2.19 -14.56 -1.18
C GLN A 79 -3.52 -15.27 -0.98
N THR A 80 -4.56 -14.52 -0.59
CA THR A 80 -5.91 -15.07 -0.42
C THR A 80 -6.43 -15.63 -1.75
N ALA A 81 -6.28 -14.90 -2.85
CA ALA A 81 -6.66 -15.36 -4.18
C ALA A 81 -5.93 -16.65 -4.60
N GLU A 82 -4.63 -16.76 -4.34
CA GLU A 82 -3.84 -17.96 -4.64
C GLU A 82 -4.33 -19.20 -3.86
N VAL A 83 -4.62 -19.04 -2.56
CA VAL A 83 -5.14 -20.13 -1.72
C VAL A 83 -6.51 -20.60 -2.21
N TYR A 84 -7.40 -19.67 -2.58
CA TYR A 84 -8.69 -20.04 -3.18
C TYR A 84 -8.51 -20.79 -4.51
N GLN A 85 -7.64 -20.31 -5.41
CA GLN A 85 -7.40 -20.97 -6.69
C GLN A 85 -6.86 -22.40 -6.50
N GLN A 86 -5.90 -22.59 -5.60
CA GLN A 86 -5.31 -23.90 -5.32
C GLN A 86 -6.34 -24.87 -4.73
N THR A 87 -7.12 -24.42 -3.75
CA THR A 87 -8.15 -25.23 -3.09
C THR A 87 -9.24 -25.65 -4.07
N GLU A 88 -9.72 -24.72 -4.89
CA GLU A 88 -10.76 -24.99 -5.88
C GLU A 88 -10.25 -25.91 -7.01
N SER A 89 -9.00 -25.72 -7.45
CA SER A 89 -8.36 -26.58 -8.46
C SER A 89 -8.11 -28.00 -7.95
N ALA A 90 -7.78 -28.15 -6.67
CA ALA A 90 -7.61 -29.46 -6.04
C ALA A 90 -8.96 -30.19 -5.94
N ASN A 91 -10.02 -29.50 -5.52
CA ASN A 91 -11.37 -30.06 -5.45
C ASN A 91 -11.93 -30.41 -6.84
N ALA A 92 -11.72 -29.55 -7.83
CA ALA A 92 -12.13 -29.82 -9.21
C ALA A 92 -11.44 -31.07 -9.79
N LYS A 93 -10.14 -31.26 -9.50
CA LYS A 93 -9.40 -32.47 -9.90
C LYS A 93 -9.85 -33.74 -9.18
N MET A 94 -10.44 -33.62 -7.99
CA MET A 94 -10.98 -34.78 -7.27
C MET A 94 -12.30 -35.28 -7.86
N TRP A 95 -13.03 -34.44 -8.61
CA TRP A 95 -14.36 -34.74 -9.16
C TRP A 95 -14.35 -34.98 -10.68
N THR A 96 -13.17 -35.15 -11.28
CA THR A 96 -12.96 -35.58 -12.67
C THR A 96 -12.16 -36.86 -12.70
#